data_AF-A0A2M7U0T3-F1
#
_entry.id   AF-A0A2M7U0T3-F1
#
_cell.length_a   1.000
_cell.length_b   1.000
_cell.length_c   1.000
_cell.angle_alpha   90.00
_cell.angle_beta   90.00
_cell.angle_gamma   90.00
#
_symmetry.space_group_name_H-M   'P 1'
#
loop_
_entity.id
_entity.type
_entity.pdbx_description
1 polymer ?
#
loop_
_entity_poly.entity_id
_entity_poly.type
_entity_poly.pdbx_seq_one_letter_code
_entity_poly.pdbx_strand_id
1 'polypeptide(L)'
;MAKTETLTFTENEILYLLIIAGADDEDIFERFDLLITDTTKDRLQEGRKSLLNRELISFPENSEIPVMNDLVIGLIGAIAVGRLEDGYYFESQSGWRAKITKESGWYVIEGSESDIESGDNPIVN
;
A
#
# COMPACT_ATOMS: atom_id res chain seq x y z
N MET A 1 0.05 -10.23 20.17
CA MET A 1 -0.83 -10.33 18.99
C MET A 1 -0.65 -9.03 18.23
N ALA A 2 -0.10 -9.09 17.01
CA ALA A 2 0.02 -7.91 16.16
C ALA A 2 -1.36 -7.29 15.96
N LYS A 3 -1.47 -5.96 16.11
CA LYS A 3 -2.72 -5.25 15.90
C LYS A 3 -3.02 -5.22 14.41
N THR A 4 -4.18 -5.73 14.01
CA THR A 4 -4.68 -5.57 12.65
C THR A 4 -5.18 -4.15 12.49
N GLU A 5 -4.62 -3.45 11.51
CA GLU A 5 -5.02 -2.11 11.10
C GLU A 5 -5.80 -2.21 9.79
N THR A 6 -6.77 -1.31 9.62
CA THR A 6 -7.63 -1.27 8.44
C THR A 6 -7.65 0.14 7.87
N LEU A 7 -7.38 0.27 6.57
CA LEU A 7 -7.56 1.51 5.82
C LEU A 7 -8.46 1.27 4.62
N THR A 8 -9.33 2.25 4.35
CA THR A 8 -10.17 2.26 3.16
C THR A 8 -9.68 3.29 2.17
N PHE A 9 -9.77 2.98 0.89
CA PHE A 9 -9.34 3.85 -0.18
C PHE A 9 -10.37 3.86 -1.31
N THR A 10 -10.53 5.02 -1.93
CA THR A 10 -11.21 5.12 -3.23
C THR A 10 -10.30 4.61 -4.34
N GLU A 11 -10.90 4.40 -5.52
CA GLU A 11 -10.17 4.04 -6.74
C GLU A 11 -9.04 5.02 -7.07
N ASN A 12 -9.31 6.32 -6.98
CA ASN A 12 -8.33 7.35 -7.30
C ASN A 12 -7.20 7.44 -6.26
N GLU A 13 -7.50 7.16 -4.99
CA GLU A 13 -6.47 7.09 -3.94
C GLU A 13 -5.54 5.89 -4.14
N ILE A 14 -6.08 4.69 -4.39
CA ILE A 14 -5.26 3.51 -4.69
C ILE A 14 -4.41 3.75 -5.93
N LEU A 15 -5.01 4.26 -7.01
CA LEU A 15 -4.29 4.54 -8.25
C LEU A 15 -3.08 5.45 -8.00
N TYR A 16 -3.28 6.52 -7.23
CA TYR A 16 -2.21 7.44 -6.86
C TYR A 16 -1.13 6.75 -6.01
N LEU A 17 -1.53 5.97 -5.00
CA LEU A 17 -0.62 5.26 -4.10
C LEU A 17 0.26 4.23 -4.84
N LEU A 18 -0.32 3.45 -5.76
CA LEU A 18 0.44 2.48 -6.55
C LEU A 18 1.49 3.14 -7.44
N ILE A 19 1.14 4.26 -8.07
CA ILE A 19 2.07 5.02 -8.92
C ILE A 19 3.23 5.57 -8.10
N ILE A 20 2.98 6.18 -6.93
CA ILE A 20 4.06 6.72 -6.10
C ILE A 20 4.88 5.63 -5.39
N ALA A 21 4.29 4.45 -5.17
CA ALA A 21 5.00 3.27 -4.69
C ALA A 21 5.90 2.65 -5.78
N GLY A 22 5.83 3.16 -7.02
CA GLY A 22 6.62 2.67 -8.13
C GLY A 22 6.14 1.33 -8.68
N ALA A 23 4.86 0.99 -8.49
CA ALA A 23 4.26 -0.15 -9.19
C ALA A 23 4.32 0.14 -10.70
N ASP A 24 5.16 -0.61 -11.40
CA ASP A 24 5.39 -0.54 -12.84
C ASP A 24 4.80 -1.75 -13.58
N ASP A 25 4.35 -2.75 -12.85
CA ASP A 25 3.71 -3.96 -13.36
C ASP A 25 2.20 -3.74 -13.55
N GLU A 26 1.74 -3.94 -14.78
CA GLU A 26 0.32 -3.86 -15.16
C GLU A 26 -0.53 -4.84 -14.34
N ASP A 27 0.04 -6.00 -13.98
CA ASP A 27 -0.60 -7.01 -13.14
C ASP A 27 -0.98 -6.45 -11.75
N ILE A 28 -0.22 -5.49 -11.23
CA ILE A 28 -0.53 -4.87 -9.93
C ILE A 28 -1.80 -4.04 -10.05
N PHE A 29 -1.97 -3.27 -11.13
CA PHE A 29 -3.17 -2.45 -11.33
C PHE A 29 -4.40 -3.33 -11.60
N GLU A 30 -4.24 -4.40 -12.37
CA GLU A 30 -5.32 -5.36 -12.65
C GLU A 30 -5.88 -6.02 -11.38
N ARG A 31 -5.05 -6.28 -10.36
CA ARG A 31 -5.51 -6.80 -9.05
C ARG A 31 -6.52 -5.89 -8.36
N PHE A 32 -6.52 -4.61 -8.69
CA PHE A 32 -7.47 -3.63 -8.19
C PHE A 32 -8.60 -3.35 -9.19
N ASP A 33 -8.74 -4.09 -10.29
CA ASP A 33 -9.60 -3.75 -11.41
C ASP A 33 -9.30 -2.33 -11.97
N LEU A 34 -8.04 -1.88 -11.88
CA LEU A 34 -7.60 -0.60 -12.41
C LEU A 34 -6.98 -0.79 -13.78
N LEU A 35 -7.32 0.10 -14.70
CA LEU A 35 -6.67 0.19 -16.01
C LEU A 35 -5.71 1.38 -16.01
N ILE A 36 -4.42 1.11 -16.18
CA ILE A 36 -3.41 2.17 -16.23
C ILE A 36 -3.66 3.13 -17.40
N THR A 37 -4.22 2.63 -18.50
CA THR A 37 -4.61 3.41 -19.68
C THR A 37 -5.72 4.44 -19.40
N ASP A 38 -6.55 4.20 -18.38
CA ASP A 38 -7.61 5.12 -17.95
C ASP A 38 -7.12 6.10 -16.88
N THR A 39 -5.80 6.14 -16.62
CA THR A 39 -5.18 7.09 -15.69
C THR A 39 -5.14 8.47 -16.31
N THR A 40 -5.91 9.40 -15.75
CA THR A 40 -5.89 10.81 -16.14
C THR A 40 -5.24 11.67 -15.05
N LYS A 41 -4.76 12.84 -15.46
CA LYS A 41 -4.22 13.84 -14.52
C LYS A 41 -5.24 14.22 -13.44
N ASP A 42 -6.51 14.34 -13.81
CA ASP A 42 -7.57 14.73 -12.88
C ASP A 42 -7.80 13.65 -11.82
N ARG A 43 -7.85 12.37 -12.20
CA ARG A 43 -7.95 11.24 -11.26
C ARG A 43 -6.79 11.22 -10.27
N LEU A 44 -5.56 11.42 -10.76
CA LEU A 44 -4.38 11.50 -9.90
C LEU A 44 -4.43 12.69 -8.95
N GLN A 45 -4.94 13.84 -9.41
CA GLN A 45 -5.11 15.02 -8.55
C GLN A 45 -6.19 14.82 -7.49
N GLU A 46 -7.30 14.17 -7.82
CA GLU A 46 -8.35 13.80 -6.87
C GLU A 46 -7.83 12.84 -5.80
N GLY A 47 -7.12 11.78 -6.20
CA GLY A 47 -6.48 10.83 -5.29
C GLY A 47 -5.49 11.53 -4.36
N ARG A 48 -4.57 12.32 -4.92
CA ARG A 48 -3.61 13.12 -4.14
C ARG A 48 -4.29 14.03 -3.12
N LYS A 49 -5.32 14.79 -3.55
CA LYS A 49 -6.03 15.73 -2.66
C LYS A 49 -6.76 15.00 -1.54
N SER A 50 -7.41 13.88 -1.86
CA SER A 50 -8.11 13.06 -0.85
C SER A 50 -7.14 12.52 0.20
N LEU A 51 -6.01 11.94 -0.22
CA LEU A 51 -4.97 11.43 0.68
C LEU A 51 -4.36 12.52 1.57
N LEU A 52 -4.11 13.71 1.02
CA LEU A 52 -3.62 14.86 1.79
C LEU A 52 -4.61 15.30 2.86
N ASN A 53 -5.90 15.41 2.51
CA ASN A 53 -6.95 15.80 3.45
C ASN A 53 -7.14 14.79 4.59
N ARG A 54 -6.78 13.52 4.34
CA ARG A 54 -6.82 12.42 5.31
C ARG A 54 -5.51 12.23 6.06
N GLU A 55 -4.51 13.08 5.82
CA GLU A 55 -3.18 13.01 6.42
C GLU A 55 -2.45 11.67 6.17
N LEU A 56 -2.82 10.97 5.09
CA LEU A 56 -2.23 9.70 4.69
C LEU A 56 -0.96 9.90 3.85
N ILE A 57 -0.81 11.08 3.26
CA ILE A 57 0.42 11.56 2.64
C ILE A 57 0.68 13.01 3.07
N SER A 58 1.93 13.44 2.97
CA SER A 58 2.34 14.84 3.17
C SER A 58 3.42 15.24 2.17
N PHE A 59 3.62 16.54 1.97
CA PHE A 59 4.74 17.07 1.19
C PHE A 59 5.64 17.87 2.13
N PRO A 60 6.87 17.40 2.41
CA PRO A 60 7.86 18.20 3.11
C PRO A 60 8.14 19.51 2.39
N GLU A 61 8.61 20.52 3.12
CA GLU A 61 8.91 21.83 2.56
C GLU A 61 9.92 21.70 1.39
N ASN A 62 9.57 22.29 0.24
CA ASN A 62 10.35 22.21 -1.00
C ASN A 62 10.51 20.80 -1.61
N SER A 63 9.62 19.84 -1.28
CA SER A 63 9.60 18.51 -1.91
C SER A 63 8.48 18.37 -2.93
N GLU A 64 8.79 17.82 -4.10
CA GLU A 64 7.80 17.34 -5.07
C GLU A 64 7.41 15.87 -4.83
N ILE A 65 8.14 15.17 -3.96
CA ILE A 65 7.92 13.77 -3.62
C ILE A 65 7.09 13.72 -2.33
N PRO A 66 5.92 13.07 -2.35
CA PRO A 66 5.12 12.88 -1.14
C PRO A 66 5.79 11.88 -0.20
N VAL A 67 5.64 12.11 1.10
CA VAL A 67 5.92 11.13 2.14
C VAL A 67 4.59 10.48 2.53
N MET A 68 4.53 9.16 2.47
CA MET A 68 3.38 8.38 2.92
C MET A 68 3.44 8.14 4.43
N ASN A 69 2.29 8.04 5.08
CA ASN A 69 2.19 7.56 6.46
C ASN A 69 2.73 6.12 6.56
N ASP A 70 3.40 5.77 7.66
CA ASP A 70 4.02 4.45 7.88
C ASP A 70 3.06 3.28 7.67
N LEU A 71 1.79 3.41 8.09
CA LEU A 71 0.77 2.39 7.87
C LEU A 71 0.47 2.21 6.37
N VAL A 72 0.41 3.31 5.61
CA VAL A 72 0.21 3.25 4.16
C VAL A 72 1.40 2.61 3.48
N ILE A 73 2.63 2.94 3.91
CA ILE A 73 3.87 2.32 3.40
C ILE A 73 3.81 0.81 3.61
N GLY A 74 3.50 0.35 4.83
CA GLY A 74 3.43 -1.07 5.15
C GLY A 74 2.37 -1.82 4.32
N LEU A 75 1.15 -1.27 4.27
CA LEU A 75 0.04 -1.92 3.56
C LEU A 75 0.24 -1.92 2.03
N ILE A 76 0.53 -0.76 1.43
CA ILE A 76 0.70 -0.64 -0.02
C ILE A 76 2.00 -1.31 -0.47
N GLY A 77 3.07 -1.20 0.31
CA GLY A 77 4.33 -1.91 0.05
C GLY A 77 4.12 -3.42 0.04
N ALA A 78 3.38 -3.95 1.02
CA ALA A 78 3.03 -5.37 1.02
C ALA A 78 2.31 -5.80 -0.25
N ILE A 79 1.38 -5.00 -0.75
CA ILE A 79 0.64 -5.32 -1.98
C ILE A 79 1.51 -5.19 -3.23
N ALA A 80 2.30 -4.12 -3.32
CA ALA A 80 3.03 -3.77 -4.53
C ALA A 80 4.17 -4.77 -4.81
N VAL A 81 4.88 -5.21 -3.77
CA VAL A 81 6.07 -6.07 -3.93
C VAL A 81 5.97 -7.42 -3.23
N GLY A 82 4.93 -7.63 -2.40
CA GLY A 82 4.75 -8.86 -1.66
C GLY A 82 4.19 -10.01 -2.50
N ARG A 83 4.43 -11.23 -2.02
CA ARG A 83 3.92 -12.46 -2.62
C ARG A 83 2.49 -12.72 -2.12
N LEU A 84 1.61 -13.15 -3.02
CA LEU A 84 0.24 -13.54 -2.65
C LEU A 84 0.23 -14.97 -2.11
N GLU A 85 -0.16 -15.13 -0.85
CA GLU A 85 -0.30 -16.42 -0.14
C GLU A 85 -1.58 -16.41 0.69
N ASP A 86 -2.45 -17.42 0.49
CA ASP A 86 -3.72 -17.58 1.23
C ASP A 86 -4.62 -16.32 1.28
N GLY A 87 -4.59 -15.52 0.21
CA GLY A 87 -5.38 -14.29 0.10
C GLY A 87 -4.77 -13.06 0.80
N TYR A 88 -3.52 -13.16 1.28
CA TYR A 88 -2.72 -12.06 1.81
C TYR A 88 -1.49 -11.82 0.94
N TYR A 89 -1.13 -10.57 0.73
CA TYR A 89 0.18 -10.18 0.24
C TYR A 89 1.15 -10.09 1.41
N PHE A 90 2.27 -10.80 1.32
CA PHE A 90 3.31 -10.81 2.34
C PHE A 90 4.61 -10.25 1.78
N GLU A 91 5.14 -9.21 2.42
CA GLU A 91 6.46 -8.66 2.11
C GLU A 91 7.44 -9.03 3.22
N SER A 92 8.40 -9.87 2.87
CA SER A 92 9.25 -10.56 3.83
C SER A 92 10.28 -9.68 4.54
N GLN A 93 10.67 -8.54 3.96
CA GLN A 93 11.71 -7.67 4.52
C GLN A 93 11.16 -6.79 5.65
N SER A 94 9.98 -6.22 5.44
CA SER A 94 9.26 -5.38 6.39
C SER A 94 8.36 -6.21 7.31
N GLY A 95 8.04 -7.45 6.94
CA GLY A 95 7.17 -8.32 7.72
C GLY A 95 5.70 -7.94 7.62
N TRP A 96 5.35 -7.01 6.74
CA TRP A 96 3.97 -6.61 6.52
C TRP A 96 3.20 -7.67 5.77
N ARG A 97 1.99 -7.92 6.23
CA ARG A 97 0.97 -8.63 5.47
C ARG A 97 -0.23 -7.73 5.26
N ALA A 98 -0.80 -7.77 4.07
CA ALA A 98 -1.98 -7.00 3.71
C ALA A 98 -2.96 -7.86 2.89
N LYS A 99 -4.25 -7.69 3.14
CA LYS A 99 -5.32 -8.28 2.34
C LYS A 99 -6.17 -7.16 1.78
N ILE A 100 -6.56 -7.31 0.52
CA ILE A 100 -7.44 -6.36 -0.15
C ILE A 100 -8.79 -7.00 -0.33
N THR A 101 -9.84 -6.25 0.00
CA THR A 101 -11.22 -6.57 -0.34
C THR A 101 -11.89 -5.36 -0.95
N LYS A 102 -12.84 -5.58 -1.87
CA LYS A 102 -13.57 -4.50 -2.53
C LYS A 102 -15.00 -4.49 -1.99
N GLU A 103 -15.40 -3.40 -1.36
CA GLU A 103 -16.71 -3.24 -0.72
C GLU A 103 -17.37 -1.93 -1.14
N SER A 104 -18.53 -2.01 -1.80
CA SER A 104 -19.34 -0.82 -2.15
C SER A 104 -18.56 0.30 -2.85
N GLY A 105 -17.61 -0.05 -3.72
CA GLY A 105 -16.76 0.91 -4.45
C GLY A 105 -15.51 1.39 -3.70
N TRP A 106 -15.23 0.83 -2.52
CA TRP A 106 -14.02 1.10 -1.73
C TRP A 106 -13.10 -0.11 -1.73
N TYR A 107 -11.79 0.14 -1.69
CA TYR A 107 -10.78 -0.86 -1.39
C TYR A 107 -10.53 -0.83 0.12
N VAL A 108 -10.89 -1.91 0.79
CA VAL A 108 -10.62 -2.13 2.21
C VAL A 108 -9.34 -2.95 2.30
N ILE A 109 -8.30 -2.35 2.87
CA ILE A 109 -7.01 -2.98 3.07
C ILE A 109 -6.81 -3.24 4.55
N GLU A 110 -6.75 -4.51 4.90
CA GLU A 110 -6.52 -4.99 6.26
C GLU A 110 -5.12 -5.57 6.34
N GLY A 111 -4.35 -5.19 7.36
CA GLY A 111 -3.02 -5.73 7.49
C GLY A 111 -2.41 -5.53 8.87
N SER A 112 -1.23 -6.09 9.02
CA SER A 112 -0.45 -5.98 10.25
C SER A 112 1.01 -6.21 9.93
N GLU A 113 1.87 -5.50 10.65
CA GLU A 113 3.27 -5.87 10.74
C GLU A 113 3.38 -7.16 11.57
N SER A 114 4.03 -8.18 11.02
CA SER A 114 4.42 -9.34 11.81
C SER A 114 5.56 -8.91 12.71
N ASP A 115 5.58 -9.39 13.95
CA ASP A 115 6.84 -9.46 14.69
C ASP A 115 7.72 -10.44 13.89
N ILE A 116 8.57 -9.94 12.98
CA ILE A 116 9.65 -10.75 12.45
C ILE A 116 10.48 -11.07 13.69
N GLU A 117 10.42 -12.31 14.19
CA GLU A 117 11.43 -12.79 15.11
C GLU A 117 12.75 -12.58 14.39
N SER A 118 13.48 -11.53 14.79
CA SER A 118 14.86 -11.31 14.41
C SER A 118 15.56 -12.63 14.71
N GLY A 119 15.76 -13.45 13.69
CA GLY A 119 16.26 -14.81 13.86
C GLY A 119 17.48 -14.77 14.76
N ASP A 120 17.40 -15.50 15.87
CA ASP A 120 18.58 -15.86 16.64
C ASP A 120 19.62 -16.36 15.63
N ASN A 121 20.67 -15.58 15.41
CA ASN A 121 21.87 -16.09 14.79
C ASN A 121 22.35 -17.23 15.71
N PRO A 122 22.34 -18.51 15.29
CA PRO A 122 23.11 -19.48 16.05
C PRO A 122 24.56 -19.04 15.93
N ILE A 123 25.14 -18.58 17.04
CA ILE A 123 26.58 -18.45 17.19
C ILE A 123 27.12 -19.87 16.96
N VAL A 124 27.68 -20.11 15.78
CA VAL A 124 28.39 -21.34 15.47
C VAL A 124 29.71 -21.23 16.22
N ASN A 125 29.81 -21.94 17.35
CA ASN A 125 31.07 -22.16 18.07
C ASN A 125 32.03 -23.02 17.25
#